data_AF-A0A7X5N583-F1
#
_entry.id   AF-A0A7X5N583-F1
#
_cell.length_a   1.000
_cell.length_b   1.000
_cell.length_c   1.000
_cell.angle_alpha   90.00
_cell.angle_beta   90.00
_cell.angle_gamma   90.00
#
_symmetry.space_group_name_H-M   'P 1'
#
loop_
_entity.id
_entity.type
_entity.pdbx_description
1 polymer ?
#
loop_
_entity_poly.entity_id
_entity_poly.type
_entity_poly.pdbx_seq_one_letter_code
_entity_poly.pdbx_strand_id
1 'polypeptide(L)' 'VLRPRAVFGPGDTVLFPRVIAAARKGALPRFVGQTQPVIGDLIYIDTLCDYLYRAATAPQLQPAYNLTNAQPVDLQ' A
#
# COMPACT_ATOMS: atom_id res chain seq x y z
N VAL A 1 -14.16 -7.04 -7.76
CA VAL A 1 -13.47 -5.76 -7.46
C VAL A 1 -12.24 -6.02 -6.64
N LEU A 2 -11.07 -5.56 -7.09
CA LEU A 2 -9.80 -5.72 -6.38
C LEU A 2 -9.37 -4.36 -5.83
N ARG A 3 -9.22 -4.25 -4.50
CA ARG A 3 -8.92 -3.01 -3.79
C ARG A 3 -7.53 -3.09 -3.19
N PRO A 4 -6.49 -2.60 -3.90
CA PRO A 4 -5.16 -2.59 -3.34
C PRO A 4 -5.04 -1.56 -2.21
N ARG A 5 -4.14 -1.86 -1.27
CA ARG A 5 -3.57 -0.88 -0.34
C ARG A 5 -2.63 0.08 -1.09
N ALA A 6 -1.91 0.94 -0.36
CA ALA A 6 -1.02 1.92 -0.96
C ALA A 6 0.02 1.22 -1.85
N VAL A 7 -0.10 1.40 -3.17
CA VAL A 7 0.75 0.73 -4.15
C VAL A 7 2.05 1.50 -4.27
N PHE A 8 3.18 0.78 -4.30
CA PHE A 8 4.50 1.37 -4.50
C PHE A 8 5.40 0.49 -5.35
N GLY A 9 6.48 1.08 -5.85
CA GLY A 9 7.50 0.38 -6.62
C GLY A 9 8.01 1.22 -7.79
N PRO A 10 8.74 0.60 -8.74
CA PRO A 10 9.17 1.26 -9.96
C PRO A 10 8.00 1.93 -10.70
N GLY A 11 8.20 3.18 -11.11
CA GLY A 11 7.16 3.97 -11.77
C GLY A 11 6.15 4.64 -10.83
N ASP A 12 6.33 4.54 -9.51
CA ASP A 12 5.53 5.33 -8.56
C ASP A 12 5.73 6.83 -8.80
N THR A 13 4.63 7.50 -9.12
CA THR A 13 4.57 8.95 -9.35
C THR A 13 3.77 9.68 -8.28
N VAL A 14 3.18 8.96 -7.31
CA VAL A 14 2.18 9.50 -6.39
C VAL A 14 2.55 9.27 -4.93
N LEU A 15 2.86 8.06 -4.48
CA LEU A 15 2.97 7.76 -3.05
C LEU A 15 4.30 8.26 -2.46
N PHE A 16 5.39 7.55 -2.74
CA PHE A 16 6.71 7.91 -2.21
C PHE A 16 7.21 9.27 -2.68
N PRO A 17 7.03 9.69 -3.96
CA PRO A 17 7.43 11.02 -4.38
C PRO A 17 6.82 12.14 -3.52
N ARG A 18 5.54 12.03 -3.14
CA ARG A 18 4.88 13.02 -2.28
C ARG A 18 5.36 12.96 -0.85
N VAL A 19 5.54 11.76 -0.29
CA VAL A 19 6.07 11.56 1.06
C VAL A 19 7.49 12.13 1.18
N ILE A 20 8.37 11.82 0.23
CA ILE A 20 9.74 12.32 0.18
C ILE A 20 9.76 13.85 0.01
N ALA A 21 8.90 14.41 -0.84
CA ALA A 21 8.80 15.86 -1.01
C ALA A 21 8.36 16.57 0.28
N ALA A 22 7.42 15.99 1.03
CA ALA A 22 7.00 16.52 2.34
C ALA A 22 8.15 16.44 3.36
N ALA A 23 8.85 15.31 3.43
CA ALA A 23 10.00 15.11 4.31
C ALA A 23 11.13 16.12 4.03
N ARG A 24 11.46 16.35 2.74
CA ARG A 24 12.47 17.35 2.33
C ARG A 24 12.11 18.78 2.73
N LYS A 25 10.81 19.08 2.87
CA LYS A 25 10.30 20.38 3.31
C LYS A 25 10.15 20.48 4.83
N GLY A 26 10.50 19.43 5.59
CA GLY A 26 10.24 19.35 7.03
C GLY A 26 8.74 19.31 7.37
N ALA A 27 7.88 18.97 6.40
CA ALA A 27 6.43 18.99 6.52
C ALA A 27 5.82 17.58 6.56
N LEU A 28 6.63 16.56 6.87
CA LEU A 28 6.12 15.20 7.03
C LEU A 28 5.23 15.16 8.28
N PRO A 29 3.97 14.70 8.18
CA PRO A 29 3.11 14.58 9.34
C PRO A 29 3.70 13.56 10.31
N ARG A 30 3.68 13.89 11.61
CA ARG A 30 4.05 12.94 12.65
C ARG A 30 2.85 12.06 12.95
N PHE A 31 2.96 10.77 12.66
CA PHE A 31 1.92 9.82 13.03
C PHE A 31 2.09 9.45 14.50
N VAL A 32 1.21 9.95 15.36
CA VAL A 32 1.22 9.62 16.78
C VAL A 32 -0.04 8.84 17.10
N GLY A 33 0.13 7.57 17.41
CA GLY A 33 -0.95 6.74 17.91
C GLY A 33 -1.22 7.04 19.38
N GLN A 34 -2.49 7.06 19.78
CA GLN A 34 -2.85 7.38 21.17
C GLN A 34 -2.55 6.21 22.11
N THR A 35 -3.06 5.03 21.78
CA THR A 35 -2.93 3.81 22.59
C THR A 35 -2.20 2.67 21.88
N GLN A 36 -2.06 2.75 20.55
CA GLN A 36 -1.42 1.73 19.71
C GLN A 36 -0.59 2.39 18.60
N PRO A 37 0.49 1.72 18.11
CA PRO A 37 1.27 2.18 16.97
C PRO A 37 0.42 2.45 15.73
N VAL A 38 0.83 3.43 14.93
CA VAL A 38 0.16 3.69 13.64
C VAL A 38 0.73 2.71 12.63
N ILE A 39 -0.05 1.67 12.32
CA ILE A 39 0.36 0.62 11.39
C ILE A 39 -0.18 0.89 9.99
N GLY A 40 0.74 1.02 9.04
CA GLY A 40 0.47 1.06 7.61
C GLY A 40 0.64 -0.32 6.96
N ASP A 41 0.04 -0.47 5.78
CA ASP A 41 0.32 -1.58 4.87
C ASP A 41 0.40 -1.02 3.45
N LEU A 42 1.44 -1.43 2.75
CA LEU A 42 1.72 -1.04 1.37
C LEU A 42 1.85 -2.31 0.54
N ILE A 43 1.47 -2.24 -0.74
CA ILE A 43 1.61 -3.36 -1.66
C ILE A 43 2.59 -3.01 -2.78
N TYR A 44 3.60 -3.87 -2.95
CA TYR A 44 4.56 -3.70 -4.03
C TYR A 44 3.89 -4.00 -5.37
N ILE A 45 4.24 -3.23 -6.41
CA ILE A 45 3.58 -3.31 -7.73
C ILE A 45 3.64 -4.72 -8.33
N ASP A 46 4.75 -5.44 -8.17
CA ASP A 46 4.87 -6.80 -8.72
C ASP A 46 3.95 -7.79 -7.98
N THR A 47 3.82 -7.65 -6.65
CA THR A 47 2.87 -8.45 -5.85
C THR A 47 1.43 -8.19 -6.31
N LEU A 48 1.09 -6.93 -6.55
CA LEU A 48 -0.22 -6.57 -7.06
C LEU A 48 -0.45 -7.22 -8.44
N CYS A 49 0.50 -7.11 -9.36
CA CYS A 49 0.42 -7.73 -10.68
C CYS A 49 0.20 -9.24 -10.61
N ASP A 50 0.91 -9.96 -9.73
CA ASP A 50 0.70 -11.40 -9.51
C ASP A 50 -0.73 -11.69 -9.03
N TYR A 51 -1.26 -10.92 -8.07
CA TYR A 51 -2.63 -11.10 -7.60
C TYR A 51 -3.67 -10.79 -8.66
N LEU A 52 -3.47 -9.76 -9.48
CA LEU A 52 -4.34 -9.44 -10.60
C LEU A 52 -4.36 -10.58 -11.63
N TYR A 53 -3.18 -11.13 -11.95
CA TYR A 53 -3.05 -12.27 -12.86
C TYR A 53 -3.81 -13.49 -12.34
N ARG A 54 -3.58 -13.87 -11.07
CA ARG A 54 -4.29 -15.00 -10.44
C ARG A 54 -5.80 -14.80 -10.42
N ALA A 55 -6.26 -13.59 -10.13
CA ALA A 55 -7.68 -13.27 -10.14
C ALA A 55 -8.26 -13.39 -11.55
N ALA A 56 -7.56 -12.91 -12.57
CA ALA A 56 -8.00 -13.01 -13.96
C ALA A 56 -8.11 -14.45 -14.47
N THR A 57 -7.32 -15.37 -13.92
CA THR A 57 -7.33 -16.79 -14.30
C THR A 57 -8.11 -17.70 -13.34
N ALA A 58 -8.69 -17.16 -12.27
CA ALA A 58 -9.39 -17.96 -11.27
C ALA A 58 -10.75 -18.44 -11.79
N PRO A 59 -11.11 -19.72 -11.57
CA PRO A 59 -12.40 -20.26 -12.00
C PRO A 59 -13.59 -19.62 -11.26
N GLN A 60 -13.36 -19.15 -10.03
CA GLN A 60 -14.36 -18.49 -9.21
C GLN A 60 -13.71 -17.39 -8.38
N LEU A 61 -14.42 -16.28 -8.22
CA LEU A 61 -14.01 -15.12 -7.44
C LEU A 61 -15.16 -14.62 -6.59
N GLN A 62 -14.82 -14.09 -5.42
CA GLN A 62 -15.74 -13.29 -4.63
C GLN A 62 -15.95 -11.92 -5.29
N PRO A 63 -17.07 -11.22 -4.99
CA PRO A 63 -17.35 -9.90 -5.55
C PRO A 63 -16.24 -8.87 -5.26
N ALA A 64 -15.51 -9.03 -4.16
CA ALA A 64 -14.51 -8.08 -3.71
C ALA A 64 -13.36 -8.73 -2.94
N TYR A 65 -12.15 -8.17 -3.11
CA TYR A 65 -10.96 -8.50 -2.31
C TYR A 65 -10.22 -7.22 -1.92
N ASN A 66 -9.73 -7.17 -0.69
CA ASN A 66 -8.73 -6.20 -0.25
C ASN A 66 -7.34 -6.84 -0.42
N LEU A 67 -6.46 -6.21 -1.20
CA LEU A 67 -5.15 -6.76 -1.52
C LEU A 67 -4.09 -6.10 -0.65
N THR A 68 -3.28 -6.93 0.01
CA THR A 68 -2.26 -6.54 0.99
C THR A 68 -0.97 -7.30 0.71
N ASN A 69 0.17 -6.71 1.07
CA ASN A 69 1.44 -7.43 1.10
C ASN A 69 1.60 -8.28 2.38
N ALA A 70 0.65 -8.17 3.31
CA ALA A 70 0.68 -8.77 4.64
C ALA A 70 1.95 -8.43 5.43
N GLN A 71 2.47 -7.22 5.20
CA GLN A 71 3.69 -6.72 5.81
C GLN A 71 3.38 -5.41 6.53
N PRO A 72 2.97 -5.46 7.80
CA PRO A 72 2.69 -4.26 8.57
C PRO A 72 3.95 -3.41 8.74
N VAL A 73 3.81 -2.11 8.55
CA VAL A 73 4.87 -1.11 8.71
C VAL A 73 4.48 -0.16 9.84
N ASP A 74 5.36 0.02 10.81
CA ASP A 74 5.21 1.07 11.81
C ASP A 74 5.53 2.43 11.19
N LEU A 75 4.59 3.36 11.29
CA LEU A 75 4.68 4.69 10.70
C LEU A 75 4.99 5.80 11.73
N GLN A 76 5.22 5.46 13.00
CA GLN A 76 5.49 6.43 14.06
C GLN A 76 6.87 7.10 13.99
#